data_AF-A0A368JP92-F1
#
_entry.id   AF-A0A368JP92-F1
#
_cell.length_a   1.000
_cell.length_b   1.000
_cell.length_c   1.000
_cell.angle_alpha   90.00
_cell.angle_beta   90.00
_cell.angle_gamma   90.00
#
_symmetry.space_group_name_H-M   'P 1'
#
loop_
_entity.id
_entity.type
_entity.pdbx_description
1 polymer ?
#
loop_
_entity_poly.entity_id
_entity_poly.type
_entity_poly.pdbx_seq_one_letter_code
_entity_poly.pdbx_strand_id
1 'polypeptide(L)'
;MTKIENRPFHLFVVVDAIRKRAEIDRENQTLDTANLVISREKVVIPYEMTFLIEIDAVVFTCNSQKTRIELLILITMRNVKDLTGQQVEQLRQTIRESQNNVLKKRCQCVLYSYYGLTVSELMDMFAVDRRSIYNWMNRWQEDGVQGLMDKPGRGLKPKLNPDDQQHVEKVIQAMMTFPKEPRQALQQINHQLPKPVSQDTLRRFVKKISRIDSMAA
;
A
#
# COMPACT_ATOMS: atom_id res chain seq x y z
N MET A 1 11.85 -28.09 15.52
CA MET A 1 12.99 -27.23 15.08
C MET A 1 12.56 -26.61 13.76
N THR A 2 12.42 -25.31 13.56
CA THR A 2 13.22 -24.17 14.03
C THR A 2 12.32 -22.92 14.16
N LYS A 3 12.10 -22.44 15.40
CA LYS A 3 11.76 -21.03 15.64
C LYS A 3 13.06 -20.25 15.48
N ILE A 4 13.30 -19.68 14.30
CA ILE A 4 14.37 -18.69 14.15
C ILE A 4 13.79 -17.37 14.66
N GLU A 5 14.03 -17.10 15.93
CA GLU A 5 13.84 -15.78 16.52
C GLU A 5 14.88 -14.81 15.95
N ASN A 6 14.61 -14.26 14.76
CA ASN A 6 15.36 -13.14 14.18
C ASN A 6 15.04 -11.80 14.87
N ARG A 7 14.89 -11.80 16.20
CA ARG A 7 14.52 -10.61 17.00
C ARG A 7 15.67 -9.73 17.54
N PRO A 8 16.97 -10.10 17.52
CA PRO A 8 18.01 -9.17 17.98
C PRO A 8 18.52 -8.20 16.90
N PHE A 9 18.61 -8.61 15.63
CA PHE A 9 19.10 -7.73 14.55
C PHE A 9 18.13 -6.60 14.19
N HIS A 10 16.82 -6.88 14.20
CA HIS A 10 15.80 -5.91 13.83
C HIS A 10 15.72 -4.73 14.83
N LEU A 11 15.91 -4.97 16.13
CA LEU A 11 15.87 -3.90 17.12
C LEU A 11 17.09 -2.99 16.99
N PHE A 12 18.27 -3.58 16.73
CA PHE A 12 19.52 -2.84 16.53
C PHE A 12 19.44 -1.89 15.32
N VAL A 13 19.01 -2.41 14.16
CA VAL A 13 18.87 -1.60 12.93
C VAL A 13 17.85 -0.47 13.11
N VAL A 14 16.72 -0.74 13.77
CA VAL A 14 15.69 0.28 14.03
C VAL A 14 16.19 1.35 15.02
N VAL A 15 16.91 0.95 16.08
CA VAL A 15 17.47 1.90 17.06
C VAL A 15 18.56 2.77 16.42
N ASP A 16 19.42 2.19 15.58
CA ASP A 16 20.46 2.94 14.88
C ASP A 16 19.88 3.90 13.83
N ALA A 17 18.83 3.49 13.11
CA ALA A 17 18.12 4.38 12.19
C ALA A 17 17.42 5.55 12.91
N ILE A 18 16.79 5.28 14.06
CA ILE A 18 16.21 6.32 14.91
C ILE A 18 17.30 7.27 15.43
N ARG A 19 18.45 6.74 15.87
CA ARG A 19 19.59 7.54 16.34
C ARG A 19 20.13 8.45 15.23
N LYS A 20 20.33 7.89 14.03
CA LYS A 20 20.84 8.61 12.85
C LYS A 20 19.88 9.71 12.40
N ARG A 21 18.56 9.49 12.50
CA ARG A 21 17.58 10.54 12.23
C ARG A 21 17.52 11.60 13.32
N ALA A 22 17.63 11.23 14.60
CA ALA A 22 17.70 12.19 15.71
C ALA A 22 18.97 13.06 15.66
N GLU A 23 20.03 12.59 14.99
CA GLU A 23 21.20 13.40 14.64
C GLU A 23 20.87 14.37 13.50
N ILE A 24 20.25 13.90 12.40
CA ILE A 24 19.82 14.75 11.27
C ILE A 24 18.82 15.83 11.70
N ASP A 25 17.83 15.48 12.53
CA ASP A 25 16.82 16.42 13.01
C ASP A 25 17.44 17.45 13.99
N ARG A 26 18.43 17.05 14.80
CA ARG A 26 19.22 17.99 15.62
C ARG A 26 20.04 18.92 14.74
N GLU A 27 20.68 18.41 13.70
CA GLU A 27 21.50 19.19 12.77
C GLU A 27 20.64 20.21 11.99
N ASN A 28 19.48 19.80 11.50
CA ASN A 28 18.51 20.70 10.85
C ASN A 28 17.95 21.75 11.81
N GLN A 29 17.66 21.38 13.07
CA GLN A 29 17.20 22.34 14.07
C GLN A 29 18.30 23.33 14.48
N THR A 30 19.57 22.88 14.53
CA THR A 30 20.71 23.80 14.72
C THR A 30 20.89 24.74 13.54
N LEU A 31 20.70 24.27 12.30
CA LEU A 31 20.75 25.11 11.09
C LEU A 31 19.61 26.14 11.06
N ASP A 32 18.40 25.78 11.48
CA ASP A 32 17.28 26.72 11.61
C ASP A 32 17.56 27.80 12.68
N THR A 33 18.11 27.41 13.84
CA THR A 33 18.52 28.39 14.87
C THR A 33 19.68 29.26 14.40
N ALA A 34 20.65 28.70 13.67
CA ALA A 34 21.77 29.46 13.12
C ALA A 34 21.30 30.44 12.04
N ASN A 35 20.38 30.03 11.15
CA ASN A 35 19.77 30.92 10.16
C ASN A 35 18.92 32.02 10.81
N LEU A 36 18.25 31.74 11.93
CA LEU A 36 17.52 32.75 12.71
C LEU A 36 18.47 33.73 13.42
N VAL A 37 19.62 33.26 13.90
CA VAL A 37 20.70 34.10 14.47
C VAL A 37 21.36 34.94 13.38
N ILE A 38 21.71 34.36 12.23
CA ILE A 38 22.24 35.05 11.04
C ILE A 38 21.22 36.05 10.49
N SER A 39 19.91 35.76 10.56
CA SER A 39 18.86 36.73 10.17
C SER A 39 18.73 37.90 11.15
N ARG A 40 19.09 37.71 12.43
CA ARG A 40 19.16 38.78 13.44
C ARG A 40 20.44 39.60 13.35
N GLU A 41 21.51 39.00 12.86
CA GLU A 41 22.81 39.61 12.65
C GLU A 41 22.99 39.90 11.15
N LYS A 42 22.41 41.00 10.66
CA LYS A 42 22.55 41.41 9.25
C LYS A 42 24.03 41.60 8.88
N VAL A 43 24.66 40.58 8.33
CA VAL A 43 25.94 40.69 7.64
C VAL A 43 25.64 41.09 6.20
N VAL A 44 25.98 42.33 5.87
CA VAL A 44 25.99 42.86 4.51
C VAL A 44 27.06 42.11 3.73
N ILE A 45 26.66 41.34 2.72
CA ILE A 45 27.59 40.71 1.76
C ILE A 45 27.40 41.43 0.41
N PRO A 46 28.47 42.02 -0.18
CA PRO A 46 28.36 42.74 -1.43
C PRO A 46 28.25 41.80 -2.64
N TYR A 47 27.52 42.29 -3.63
CA TYR A 47 27.24 41.76 -4.96
C TYR A 47 28.47 41.18 -5.70
N GLU A 48 28.31 40.02 -6.37
CA GLU A 48 28.43 39.83 -7.82
C GLU A 48 28.61 38.35 -8.20
N MET A 49 27.67 37.85 -9.02
CA MET A 49 27.85 37.05 -10.25
C MET A 49 26.67 36.11 -10.45
N THR A 50 25.65 36.63 -11.11
CA THR A 50 24.69 35.89 -11.91
C THR A 50 25.41 34.97 -12.90
N PHE A 51 25.07 33.68 -12.93
CA PHE A 51 25.23 32.88 -14.14
C PHE A 51 23.93 32.14 -14.44
N LEU A 52 23.27 32.64 -15.47
CA LEU A 52 22.21 31.99 -16.23
C LEU A 52 22.82 30.81 -17.00
N ILE A 53 22.19 29.65 -16.97
CA ILE A 53 22.20 28.76 -18.15
C ILE A 53 20.74 28.39 -18.44
N GLU A 54 20.40 28.67 -19.69
CA GLU A 54 19.09 28.71 -20.30
C GLU A 54 18.39 27.35 -20.36
N ILE A 55 17.07 27.45 -20.24
CA ILE A 55 16.11 26.45 -20.71
C ILE A 55 16.15 26.53 -22.24
N ASP A 56 16.48 25.44 -22.93
CA ASP A 56 16.15 25.31 -24.34
C ASP A 56 15.49 23.97 -24.66
N ALA A 57 14.38 24.12 -25.37
CA ALA A 57 13.44 23.07 -25.74
C ALA A 57 13.76 22.55 -27.15
N VAL A 58 13.56 21.23 -27.31
CA VAL A 58 13.11 20.52 -28.53
C VAL A 58 14.16 20.17 -29.59
N VAL A 59 14.54 18.87 -29.63
CA VAL A 59 14.38 18.02 -30.83
C VAL A 59 13.97 16.61 -30.43
N PHE A 60 12.81 16.21 -30.94
CA PHE A 60 12.11 14.94 -30.78
C PHE A 60 12.80 13.83 -31.61
N THR A 61 13.20 12.71 -30.99
CA THR A 61 13.24 11.42 -31.69
C THR A 61 12.61 10.34 -30.82
N CYS A 62 11.58 9.72 -31.39
CA CYS A 62 10.83 8.61 -30.84
C CYS A 62 11.76 7.48 -30.37
N ASN A 63 11.75 7.16 -29.08
CA ASN A 63 12.07 5.82 -28.63
C ASN A 63 11.28 5.49 -27.37
N SER A 64 10.24 4.65 -27.52
CA SER A 64 9.34 4.15 -26.47
C SER A 64 10.06 3.45 -25.29
N GLN A 65 11.38 3.24 -25.38
CA GLN A 65 12.24 2.70 -24.33
C GLN A 65 12.98 3.77 -23.52
N LYS A 66 13.19 4.98 -24.05
CA LYS A 66 14.00 6.02 -23.40
C LYS A 66 13.29 6.64 -22.20
N THR A 67 11.97 6.85 -22.30
CA THR A 67 11.13 7.21 -21.16
C THR A 67 11.00 6.09 -20.14
N ARG A 68 11.00 4.80 -20.53
CA ARG A 68 10.95 3.70 -19.56
C ARG A 68 12.24 3.57 -18.77
N ILE A 69 13.40 3.73 -19.40
CA ILE A 69 14.70 3.66 -18.72
C ILE A 69 14.95 4.93 -17.88
N GLU A 70 14.63 6.14 -18.37
CA GLU A 70 14.73 7.36 -17.56
C GLU A 70 13.73 7.38 -16.40
N LEU A 71 12.48 6.91 -16.60
CA LEU A 71 11.51 6.74 -15.53
C LEU A 71 11.98 5.65 -14.55
N LEU A 72 12.57 4.54 -15.02
CA LEU A 72 13.14 3.49 -14.19
C LEU A 72 14.37 3.97 -13.40
N ILE A 73 15.19 4.86 -13.97
CA ILE A 73 16.35 5.49 -13.32
C ILE A 73 15.92 6.56 -12.30
N LEU A 74 14.88 7.34 -12.57
CA LEU A 74 14.26 8.28 -11.61
C LEU A 74 13.44 7.59 -10.50
N ILE A 75 13.07 6.31 -10.69
CA ILE A 75 12.39 5.47 -9.69
C ILE A 75 13.40 4.72 -8.80
N THR A 76 14.63 4.45 -9.26
CA THR A 76 15.54 3.47 -8.61
C THR A 76 16.28 3.98 -7.38
N MET A 77 16.22 5.27 -7.03
CA MET A 77 16.83 5.78 -5.79
C MET A 77 15.90 6.68 -4.96
N ARG A 78 14.60 6.37 -4.94
CA ARG A 78 13.65 7.17 -4.17
C ARG A 78 13.50 6.64 -2.74
N ASN A 79 14.35 7.14 -1.85
CA ASN A 79 14.02 7.14 -0.43
C ASN A 79 12.91 8.20 -0.19
N VAL A 80 11.94 7.94 0.68
CA VAL A 80 10.94 8.92 1.10
C VAL A 80 11.65 9.97 1.96
N LYS A 81 12.00 11.11 1.39
CA LYS A 81 12.77 12.17 2.09
C LYS A 81 11.89 13.12 2.90
N ASP A 82 10.65 13.34 2.44
CA ASP A 82 9.78 14.39 2.95
C ASP A 82 8.48 13.79 3.51
N LEU A 83 8.45 13.54 4.81
CA LEU A 83 7.22 13.30 5.57
C LEU A 83 6.97 14.47 6.50
N THR A 84 5.73 14.96 6.55
CA THR A 84 5.31 15.92 7.57
C THR A 84 5.14 15.24 8.92
N GLY A 85 5.26 15.98 10.02
CA GLY A 85 5.02 15.42 11.36
C GLY A 85 3.64 14.76 11.50
N GLN A 86 2.62 15.33 10.87
CA GLN A 86 1.26 14.75 10.84
C GLN A 86 1.23 13.41 10.10
N GLN A 87 1.91 13.28 8.96
CA GLN A 87 1.98 12.03 8.21
C GLN A 87 2.73 10.94 8.97
N VAL A 88 3.81 11.31 9.66
CA VAL A 88 4.55 10.40 10.54
C VAL A 88 3.65 9.87 11.65
N GLU A 89 2.88 10.74 12.30
CA GLU A 89 1.97 10.31 13.36
C GLU A 89 0.85 9.43 12.81
N GLN A 90 0.28 9.77 11.65
CA GLN A 90 -0.74 8.95 10.99
C GLN A 90 -0.22 7.54 10.68
N LEU A 91 1.02 7.41 10.20
CA LEU A 91 1.68 6.12 9.99
C LEU A 91 1.84 5.36 11.30
N ARG A 92 2.32 6.01 12.37
CA ARG A 92 2.50 5.38 13.70
C ARG A 92 1.18 4.91 14.29
N GLN A 93 0.14 5.72 14.20
CA GLN A 93 -1.21 5.38 14.66
C GLN A 93 -1.75 4.17 13.90
N THR A 94 -1.66 4.19 12.56
CA THR A 94 -2.10 3.06 11.72
C THR A 94 -1.36 1.76 12.06
N ILE A 95 -0.05 1.85 12.34
CA ILE A 95 0.76 0.70 12.76
C ILE A 95 0.29 0.14 14.10
N ARG A 96 -0.14 0.98 15.05
CA ARG A 96 -0.62 0.55 16.38
C ARG A 96 -2.02 -0.07 16.29
N GLU A 97 -2.94 0.60 15.60
CA GLU A 97 -4.38 0.32 15.68
C GLU A 97 -4.87 -0.71 14.65
N SER A 98 -4.24 -0.79 13.46
CA SER A 98 -4.78 -1.60 12.37
C SER A 98 -4.73 -3.10 12.67
N GLN A 99 -5.82 -3.83 12.43
CA GLN A 99 -5.81 -5.30 12.48
C GLN A 99 -5.16 -5.94 11.24
N ASN A 100 -4.91 -5.16 10.18
CA ASN A 100 -4.33 -5.65 8.94
C ASN A 100 -2.79 -5.65 9.01
N ASN A 101 -2.21 -6.84 9.24
CA ASN A 101 -0.75 -7.02 9.31
C ASN A 101 -0.01 -6.62 8.02
N VAL A 102 -0.66 -6.73 6.86
CA VAL A 102 -0.05 -6.32 5.59
C VAL A 102 0.04 -4.80 5.52
N LEU A 103 -1.02 -4.09 5.92
CA LEU A 103 -1.01 -2.63 5.99
C LEU A 103 0.06 -2.14 6.98
N LYS A 104 0.13 -2.75 8.17
CA LYS A 104 1.16 -2.46 9.18
C LYS A 104 2.57 -2.53 8.61
N LYS A 105 2.91 -3.63 7.93
CA LYS A 105 4.23 -3.82 7.30
C LYS A 105 4.54 -2.73 6.26
N ARG A 106 3.56 -2.38 5.42
CA ARG A 106 3.73 -1.33 4.41
C ARG A 106 3.96 0.04 5.05
N CYS A 107 3.19 0.39 6.08
CA CYS A 107 3.38 1.62 6.83
C CYS A 107 4.74 1.66 7.52
N GLN A 108 5.18 0.56 8.13
CA GLN A 108 6.51 0.43 8.72
C GLN A 108 7.61 0.65 7.67
N CYS A 109 7.44 0.07 6.48
CA CYS A 109 8.39 0.23 5.38
C CYS A 109 8.57 1.70 4.99
N VAL A 110 7.48 2.44 4.81
CA VAL A 110 7.52 3.88 4.50
C VAL A 110 8.22 4.65 5.62
N LEU A 111 7.87 4.35 6.87
CA LEU A 111 8.44 5.02 8.04
C LEU A 111 9.95 4.77 8.18
N TYR A 112 10.40 3.53 7.95
CA TYR A 112 11.81 3.17 8.02
C TYR A 112 12.63 3.73 6.86
N SER A 113 12.04 3.80 5.67
CA SER A 113 12.62 4.54 4.56
C SER A 113 12.90 5.99 4.98
N TYR A 114 11.89 6.67 5.55
CA TYR A 114 12.04 8.04 6.04
C TYR A 114 13.13 8.22 7.12
N TYR A 115 13.38 7.20 7.95
CA TYR A 115 14.52 7.19 8.88
C TYR A 115 15.88 6.91 8.24
N GLY A 116 15.93 6.72 6.93
CA GLY A 116 17.17 6.60 6.18
C GLY A 116 17.60 5.17 5.86
N LEU A 117 16.75 4.15 6.10
CA LEU A 117 17.06 2.81 5.62
C LEU A 117 17.10 2.76 4.10
N THR A 118 18.08 2.03 3.58
CA THR A 118 18.22 1.75 2.16
C THR A 118 17.18 0.72 1.71
N VAL A 119 16.89 0.72 0.41
CA VAL A 119 15.98 -0.26 -0.18
C VAL A 119 16.47 -1.70 0.03
N SER A 120 17.79 -1.93 0.05
CA SER A 120 18.35 -3.26 0.31
C SER A 120 18.03 -3.75 1.73
N GLU A 121 18.23 -2.89 2.72
CA GLU A 121 17.91 -3.22 4.13
C GLU A 121 16.40 -3.45 4.32
N LEU A 122 15.57 -2.66 3.64
CA LEU A 122 14.11 -2.84 3.65
C LEU A 122 13.69 -4.17 3.00
N MET A 123 14.32 -4.57 1.89
CA MET A 123 14.07 -5.86 1.25
C MET A 123 14.37 -7.02 2.20
N ASP A 124 15.52 -6.98 2.86
CA ASP A 124 15.95 -8.02 3.81
C ASP A 124 15.04 -8.06 5.04
N MET A 125 14.67 -6.90 5.58
CA MET A 125 13.82 -6.79 6.76
C MET A 125 12.38 -7.26 6.52
N PHE A 126 11.79 -6.95 5.37
CA PHE A 126 10.42 -7.34 5.05
C PHE A 126 10.33 -8.67 4.27
N ALA A 127 11.46 -9.25 3.88
CA ALA A 127 11.56 -10.42 3.01
C ALA A 127 10.72 -10.26 1.72
N VAL A 128 10.88 -9.12 1.05
CA VAL A 128 10.18 -8.79 -0.21
C VAL A 128 11.16 -8.30 -1.26
N ASP A 129 10.72 -8.36 -2.52
CA ASP A 129 11.52 -7.89 -3.63
C ASP A 129 11.55 -6.35 -3.71
N ARG A 130 12.58 -5.85 -4.41
CA ARG A 130 12.79 -4.42 -4.64
C ARG A 130 11.55 -3.73 -5.23
N ARG A 131 10.88 -4.42 -6.16
CA ARG A 131 9.69 -3.90 -6.84
C ARG A 131 8.55 -3.67 -5.86
N SER A 132 8.33 -4.56 -4.89
CA SER A 132 7.32 -4.37 -3.86
C SER A 132 7.59 -3.14 -3.00
N ILE A 133 8.84 -2.92 -2.60
CA ILE A 133 9.24 -1.72 -1.83
C ILE A 133 8.90 -0.46 -2.62
N TYR A 134 9.35 -0.34 -3.87
CA TYR A 134 9.03 0.84 -4.69
C TYR A 134 7.53 1.01 -4.93
N ASN A 135 6.80 -0.08 -5.17
CA ASN A 135 5.35 -0.01 -5.32
C ASN A 135 4.69 0.55 -4.07
N TRP A 136 5.15 0.19 -2.87
CA TRP A 136 4.60 0.75 -1.63
C TRP A 136 4.94 2.22 -1.48
N MET A 137 6.17 2.63 -1.81
CA MET A 137 6.57 4.05 -1.76
C MET A 137 5.77 4.90 -2.75
N ASN A 138 5.62 4.44 -3.99
CA ASN A 138 4.86 5.17 -5.01
C ASN A 138 3.39 5.33 -4.60
N ARG A 139 2.77 4.26 -4.11
CA ARG A 139 1.38 4.30 -3.63
C ARG A 139 1.20 5.21 -2.42
N TRP A 140 2.19 5.27 -1.55
CA TRP A 140 2.22 6.23 -0.44
C TRP A 140 2.29 7.68 -0.96
N GLN A 141 3.15 7.96 -1.94
CA GLN A 141 3.28 9.30 -2.53
C GLN A 141 2.00 9.76 -3.24
N GLU A 142 1.26 8.83 -3.86
CA GLU A 142 0.00 9.11 -4.55
C GLU A 142 -1.15 9.38 -3.57
N ASP A 143 -1.39 8.46 -2.62
CA ASP A 143 -2.64 8.41 -1.85
C ASP A 143 -2.43 8.27 -0.32
N GLY A 144 -1.21 8.44 0.17
CA GLY A 144 -0.87 8.30 1.59
C GLY A 144 -1.21 6.91 2.16
N VAL A 145 -1.79 6.87 3.37
CA VAL A 145 -2.19 5.60 4.03
C VAL A 145 -3.23 4.84 3.21
N GLN A 146 -4.16 5.55 2.55
CA GLN A 146 -5.19 4.91 1.72
C GLN A 146 -4.57 4.16 0.54
N GLY A 147 -3.52 4.76 -0.05
CA GLY A 147 -2.72 4.13 -1.09
C GLY A 147 -2.10 2.80 -0.68
N LEU A 148 -1.76 2.62 0.60
CA LEU A 148 -1.14 1.41 1.11
C LEU A 148 -2.14 0.27 1.37
N MET A 149 -3.44 0.54 1.42
CA MET A 149 -4.47 -0.50 1.61
C MET A 149 -4.62 -1.37 0.37
N ASP A 150 -5.14 -2.58 0.54
CA ASP A 150 -5.48 -3.40 -0.64
C ASP A 150 -6.76 -2.88 -1.29
N LYS A 151 -6.71 -2.67 -2.61
CA LYS A 151 -7.90 -2.30 -3.38
C LYS A 151 -8.95 -3.42 -3.26
N PRO A 152 -10.23 -3.07 -3.06
CA PRO A 152 -11.30 -4.07 -3.02
C PRO A 152 -11.41 -4.78 -4.38
N GLY A 153 -11.93 -6.02 -4.37
CA GLY A 153 -12.20 -6.76 -5.60
C GLY A 153 -11.02 -7.56 -6.17
N ARG A 154 -9.99 -7.87 -5.38
CA ARG A 154 -8.98 -8.87 -5.77
C ARG A 154 -9.58 -10.29 -5.79
N GLY A 155 -9.03 -11.12 -6.65
CA GLY A 155 -9.44 -12.52 -6.81
C GLY A 155 -10.55 -12.72 -7.86
N LEU A 156 -10.81 -13.98 -8.17
CA LEU A 156 -11.90 -14.34 -9.10
C LEU A 156 -13.23 -14.04 -8.41
N LYS A 157 -14.05 -13.17 -9.02
CA LYS A 157 -15.41 -12.89 -8.52
C LYS A 157 -16.21 -14.19 -8.48
N PRO A 158 -16.92 -14.49 -7.37
CA PRO A 158 -17.69 -15.71 -7.26
C PRO A 158 -18.83 -15.71 -8.28
N LYS A 159 -19.16 -16.88 -8.81
CA LYS A 159 -20.28 -17.04 -9.77
C LYS A 159 -21.65 -16.76 -9.13
N LEU A 160 -21.75 -16.94 -7.81
CA LEU A 160 -22.90 -16.58 -7.00
C LEU A 160 -22.40 -15.72 -5.84
N ASN A 161 -22.90 -14.50 -5.73
CA ASN A 161 -22.50 -13.55 -4.70
C ASN A 161 -23.61 -13.41 -3.64
N PRO A 162 -23.38 -13.73 -2.36
CA PRO A 162 -24.40 -13.62 -1.33
C PRO A 162 -24.72 -12.17 -0.97
N ASP A 163 -23.82 -11.23 -1.30
CA ASP A 163 -24.04 -9.80 -1.10
C ASP A 163 -24.85 -9.18 -2.27
N ASP A 164 -25.13 -9.95 -3.31
CA ASP A 164 -25.96 -9.55 -4.45
C ASP A 164 -27.38 -10.11 -4.28
N GLN A 165 -28.31 -9.21 -3.95
CA GLN A 165 -29.68 -9.56 -3.63
C GLN A 165 -30.38 -10.31 -4.77
N GLN A 166 -30.05 -10.01 -6.04
CA GLN A 166 -30.63 -10.72 -7.18
C GLN A 166 -30.22 -12.19 -7.22
N HIS A 167 -28.98 -12.51 -6.84
CA HIS A 167 -28.53 -13.90 -6.75
C HIS A 167 -29.21 -14.64 -5.60
N VAL A 168 -29.40 -13.99 -4.46
CA VAL A 168 -30.09 -14.56 -3.29
C VAL A 168 -31.54 -14.89 -3.64
N GLU A 169 -32.27 -13.93 -4.20
CA GLU A 169 -33.68 -14.10 -4.58
C GLU A 169 -33.88 -15.22 -5.60
N LYS A 170 -33.07 -15.26 -6.67
CA LYS A 170 -33.14 -16.33 -7.69
C LYS A 170 -32.90 -17.71 -7.11
N VAL A 171 -31.94 -17.84 -6.19
CA VAL A 171 -31.65 -19.12 -5.55
C VAL A 171 -32.77 -19.54 -4.60
N ILE A 172 -33.29 -18.62 -3.77
CA ILE A 172 -34.42 -18.91 -2.87
C ILE A 172 -35.65 -19.32 -3.69
N GLN A 173 -35.97 -18.58 -4.75
CA GLN A 173 -37.09 -18.91 -5.63
C GLN A 173 -36.94 -20.31 -6.25
N ALA A 174 -35.76 -20.65 -6.77
CA ALA A 174 -35.50 -21.98 -7.33
C ALA A 174 -35.60 -23.10 -6.27
N MET A 175 -35.16 -22.83 -5.03
CA MET A 175 -35.32 -23.78 -3.91
C MET A 175 -36.78 -23.94 -3.47
N MET A 176 -37.58 -22.87 -3.51
CA MET A 176 -39.02 -22.93 -3.22
C MET A 176 -39.80 -23.70 -4.29
N THR A 177 -39.44 -23.51 -5.56
CA THR A 177 -40.04 -24.26 -6.68
C THR A 177 -39.67 -25.74 -6.63
N PHE A 178 -38.44 -26.08 -6.20
CA PHE A 178 -37.94 -27.46 -6.17
C PHE A 178 -37.34 -27.88 -4.80
N PRO A 179 -38.14 -28.00 -3.72
CA PRO A 179 -37.62 -28.19 -2.35
C PRO A 179 -36.84 -29.50 -2.13
N LYS A 180 -37.19 -30.57 -2.85
CA LYS A 180 -36.57 -31.91 -2.71
C LYS A 180 -35.65 -32.26 -3.87
N GLU A 181 -35.51 -31.38 -4.86
CA GLU A 181 -34.87 -31.68 -6.15
C GLU A 181 -33.77 -30.67 -6.49
N PRO A 182 -32.62 -30.72 -5.79
CA PRO A 182 -31.55 -29.73 -5.94
C PRO A 182 -30.91 -29.72 -7.33
N ARG A 183 -31.06 -30.80 -8.11
CA ARG A 183 -30.59 -30.86 -9.51
C ARG A 183 -31.45 -30.01 -10.44
N GLN A 184 -32.77 -30.01 -10.26
CA GLN A 184 -33.68 -29.20 -11.08
C GLN A 184 -33.52 -27.72 -10.78
N ALA A 185 -33.42 -27.36 -9.50
CA ALA A 185 -33.10 -25.98 -9.12
C ALA A 185 -31.74 -25.52 -9.66
N LEU A 186 -30.72 -26.38 -9.62
CA LEU A 186 -29.41 -26.08 -10.22
C LEU A 186 -29.53 -25.81 -11.72
N GLN A 187 -30.30 -26.63 -12.43
CA GLN A 187 -30.53 -26.45 -13.87
C GLN A 187 -31.22 -25.11 -14.14
N GLN A 188 -32.28 -24.77 -13.40
CA GLN A 188 -32.97 -23.48 -13.52
C GLN A 188 -32.02 -22.30 -13.29
N ILE A 189 -31.20 -22.35 -12.24
CA ILE A 189 -30.22 -21.31 -11.92
C ILE A 189 -29.17 -21.19 -13.03
N ASN A 190 -28.68 -22.31 -13.55
CA ASN A 190 -27.67 -22.33 -14.60
C ASN A 190 -28.18 -21.77 -15.94
N HIS A 191 -29.47 -21.86 -16.24
CA HIS A 191 -30.06 -21.20 -17.42
C HIS A 191 -30.06 -19.68 -17.33
N GLN A 192 -30.06 -19.13 -16.12
CA GLN A 192 -30.14 -17.68 -15.88
C GLN A 192 -28.77 -17.05 -15.62
N LEU A 193 -27.72 -17.86 -15.46
CA LEU A 193 -26.36 -17.40 -15.20
C LEU A 193 -25.52 -17.40 -16.49
N PRO A 194 -24.65 -16.40 -16.70
CA PRO A 194 -23.74 -16.38 -17.84
C PRO A 194 -22.69 -17.51 -17.78
N LYS A 195 -22.44 -18.08 -16.60
CA LYS A 195 -21.53 -19.21 -16.39
C LYS A 195 -22.14 -20.22 -15.43
N PRO A 196 -22.20 -21.52 -15.77
CA PRO A 196 -22.82 -22.51 -14.92
C PRO A 196 -22.03 -22.74 -13.63
N VAL A 197 -22.75 -23.07 -12.56
CA VAL A 197 -22.23 -23.46 -11.25
C VAL A 197 -22.44 -24.95 -11.00
N SER A 198 -21.60 -25.52 -10.13
CA SER A 198 -21.75 -26.90 -9.66
C SER A 198 -22.77 -27.00 -8.52
N GLN A 199 -23.30 -28.20 -8.32
CA GLN A 199 -24.19 -28.49 -7.19
C GLN A 199 -23.54 -28.16 -5.83
N ASP A 200 -22.24 -28.39 -5.68
CA ASP A 200 -21.49 -28.03 -4.45
C ASP A 200 -21.41 -26.53 -4.24
N THR A 201 -21.24 -25.75 -5.32
CA THR A 201 -21.26 -24.28 -5.24
C THR A 201 -22.62 -23.80 -4.75
N LEU A 202 -23.70 -24.35 -5.31
CA LEU A 202 -25.08 -24.05 -4.89
C LEU A 202 -25.31 -24.42 -3.41
N ARG A 203 -24.92 -25.63 -2.99
CA ARG A 203 -25.06 -26.07 -1.60
C ARG A 203 -24.30 -25.17 -0.61
N ARG A 204 -23.06 -24.78 -0.94
CA ARG A 204 -22.26 -23.86 -0.12
C ARG A 204 -22.92 -22.48 -0.03
N PHE A 205 -23.50 -22.01 -1.14
CA PHE A 205 -24.19 -20.73 -1.22
C PHE A 205 -25.43 -20.70 -0.33
N VAL A 206 -26.31 -21.70 -0.41
CA VAL A 206 -27.50 -21.83 0.43
C VAL A 206 -27.13 -21.87 1.92
N LYS A 207 -26.12 -22.67 2.29
CA LYS A 207 -25.61 -22.73 3.67
C LYS A 207 -25.06 -21.40 4.16
N LYS A 208 -24.53 -20.57 3.25
CA LYS A 208 -24.01 -19.23 3.60
C LYS A 208 -25.15 -18.26 3.83
N ILE A 209 -26.17 -18.24 2.96
CA ILE A 209 -27.38 -17.41 3.14
C ILE A 209 -28.06 -17.72 4.48
N SER A 210 -28.31 -19.01 4.77
CA SER A 210 -29.00 -19.40 6.00
C SER A 210 -28.27 -18.94 7.28
N ARG A 211 -26.93 -18.88 7.24
CA ARG A 211 -26.11 -18.38 8.35
C ARG A 211 -26.19 -16.86 8.50
N ILE A 212 -26.25 -16.13 7.40
CA ILE A 212 -26.39 -14.67 7.41
C ILE A 212 -27.76 -14.30 7.99
N ASP A 213 -28.82 -14.98 7.56
CA ASP A 213 -30.18 -14.76 8.07
C ASP A 213 -30.26 -15.04 9.58
N SER A 214 -29.59 -16.10 10.05
CA SER A 214 -29.53 -16.45 11.48
C SER A 214 -28.69 -15.47 12.33
N MET A 215 -27.83 -14.66 11.72
CA MET A 215 -27.02 -13.63 12.40
C MET A 215 -27.69 -12.25 12.38
N ALA A 216 -28.67 -12.05 11.50
CA ALA A 216 -29.43 -10.81 11.37
C ALA A 216 -30.74 -10.80 12.18
N ALA A 217 -31.17 -11.98 12.68
CA ALA A 217 -32.32 -12.17 13.57
C ALA A 217 -31.89 -12.19 15.05
#